data_AF-A0A5E4GMR9-F1
#
_entry.id   AF-A0A5E4GMR9-F1
#
_cell.length_a   1.000
_cell.length_b   1.000
_cell.length_c   1.000
_cell.angle_alpha   90.00
_cell.angle_beta   90.00
_cell.angle_gamma   90.00
#
_symmetry.space_group_name_H-M   'P 1'
#
loop_
_entity.id
_entity.type
_entity.pdbx_description
1 polymer ?
#
loop_
_entity_poly.entity_id
_entity_poly.type
_entity_poly.pdbx_seq_one_letter_code
_entity_poly.pdbx_strand_id
1 'polypeptide(L)'
;MDVDETQDMEARAKHLWNRIKDKNIFVILDDVWEAIVLEALGLRPMATCKILLTSRNRVSEMNTKKEFLLKVLSMEENWSLFEKMVVVAIARSLRSATTIEEWRVALKDFKSFDEHGLAKPAYLALEWSYNRLDGDELKRLFLLCGIIAGGGCTIFFSDLLKYAMGLGWLKNVDTVEEARDKLISLANKVIKDYCLLLDIEDDGDIRKHELVRDVAKGISSKDNHAIAKAYGDELKEWPDRNSLKKCTAIP
;
A
#
# COMPACT_ATOMS: atom_id res chain seq x y z
N MET A 1 -25.31 6.04 -3.25
CA MET A 1 -26.18 6.41 -2.10
C MET A 1 -25.94 7.88 -1.93
N ASP A 2 -26.91 8.73 -2.26
CA ASP A 2 -26.69 10.18 -2.22
C ASP A 2 -26.71 10.63 -0.76
N VAL A 3 -25.51 10.81 -0.20
CA VAL A 3 -25.33 11.51 1.06
C VAL A 3 -25.57 12.97 0.73
N ASP A 4 -26.70 13.52 1.17
CA ASP A 4 -26.96 14.95 1.06
C ASP A 4 -25.91 15.69 1.92
N GLU A 5 -24.92 16.25 1.24
CA GLU A 5 -23.77 16.91 1.88
C GLU A 5 -24.19 18.09 2.76
N THR A 6 -25.42 18.60 2.60
CA THR A 6 -25.97 19.74 3.35
C THR A 6 -26.49 19.38 4.74
N GLN A 7 -26.62 18.09 5.08
CA GLN A 7 -27.11 17.66 6.40
C GLN A 7 -26.02 17.68 7.47
N ASP A 8 -26.34 18.30 8.61
CA ASP A 8 -25.52 18.28 9.83
C ASP A 8 -25.34 16.86 10.40
N MET A 9 -24.26 16.62 11.13
CA MET A 9 -23.87 15.30 11.65
C MET A 9 -24.97 14.64 12.49
N GLU A 10 -25.71 15.43 13.28
CA GLU A 10 -26.83 14.91 14.09
C GLU A 10 -27.95 14.34 13.21
N ALA A 11 -28.27 14.99 12.08
CA ALA A 11 -29.27 14.52 11.15
C ALA A 11 -28.83 13.19 10.50
N ARG A 12 -27.57 13.09 10.09
CA ARG A 12 -26.98 11.86 9.52
C ARG A 12 -26.99 10.71 10.53
N ALA A 13 -26.60 10.98 11.78
CA ALA A 13 -26.63 10.03 12.88
C ALA A 13 -28.05 9.51 13.14
N LYS A 14 -29.05 10.41 13.15
CA LYS A 14 -30.46 10.05 13.33
C LYS A 14 -31.01 9.22 12.18
N HIS A 15 -30.61 9.52 10.95
CA HIS A 15 -30.96 8.72 9.77
C HIS A 15 -30.35 7.32 9.84
N LEU A 16 -29.07 7.21 10.17
CA LEU A 16 -28.41 5.92 10.36
C LEU A 16 -29.12 5.11 11.45
N TRP A 17 -29.33 5.72 12.62
CA TRP A 17 -30.04 5.10 13.74
C TRP A 17 -31.40 4.52 13.34
N ASN A 18 -32.24 5.32 12.68
CA ASN A 18 -33.57 4.87 12.25
C ASN A 18 -33.54 3.68 11.30
N ARG A 19 -32.46 3.54 10.53
CA ARG A 19 -32.28 2.45 9.57
C ARG A 19 -31.78 1.16 10.23
N ILE A 20 -31.07 1.28 11.35
CA ILE A 20 -30.39 0.15 12.01
C ILE A 20 -31.11 -0.37 13.26
N LYS A 21 -31.92 0.47 13.94
CA LYS A 21 -32.51 0.17 15.26
C LYS A 21 -33.29 -1.15 15.36
N ASP A 22 -34.00 -1.54 14.29
CA ASP A 22 -34.88 -2.72 14.27
C ASP A 22 -34.24 -3.90 13.51
N LYS A 23 -32.92 -3.87 13.26
CA LYS A 23 -32.20 -4.87 12.47
C LYS A 23 -31.03 -5.46 13.23
N ASN A 24 -30.70 -6.72 12.92
CA ASN A 24 -29.46 -7.33 13.36
C ASN A 24 -28.33 -6.85 12.44
N ILE A 25 -27.45 -6.01 12.97
CA ILE A 25 -26.37 -5.38 12.21
C ILE A 25 -25.02 -5.69 12.83
N PHE A 26 -24.05 -5.95 11.97
CA PHE A 26 -22.64 -6.02 12.30
C PHE A 26 -21.92 -4.87 11.62
N VAL A 27 -21.27 -4.00 12.41
CA VAL A 27 -20.52 -2.84 11.93
C VAL A 27 -19.03 -3.12 12.15
N ILE A 28 -18.22 -2.91 11.13
CA ILE A 28 -16.75 -2.99 11.22
C ILE A 28 -16.20 -1.58 11.06
N LEU A 29 -15.50 -1.10 12.08
CA LEU A 29 -14.72 0.12 12.02
C LEU A 29 -13.26 -0.28 11.87
N ASP A 30 -12.74 -0.15 10.65
CA ASP A 30 -11.39 -0.59 10.32
C ASP A 30 -10.38 0.56 10.50
N ASP A 31 -9.20 0.25 11.02
CA ASP A 31 -8.07 1.17 11.24
C ASP A 31 -8.47 2.46 11.99
N VAL A 32 -8.96 2.34 13.22
CA VAL A 32 -9.33 3.48 14.08
C VAL A 32 -8.12 3.99 14.86
N TRP A 33 -7.79 5.28 14.72
CA TRP A 33 -6.60 5.88 15.33
C TRP A 33 -6.89 6.60 16.66
N GLU A 34 -8.09 7.16 16.80
CA GLU A 34 -8.52 7.95 17.97
C GLU A 34 -9.85 7.44 18.53
N ALA A 35 -10.18 7.83 19.76
CA ALA A 35 -11.46 7.49 20.36
C ALA A 35 -12.63 8.16 19.59
N ILE A 36 -13.64 7.37 19.29
CA ILE A 36 -14.84 7.76 18.55
C ILE A 36 -16.04 7.60 19.48
N VAL A 37 -16.84 8.65 19.57
CA VAL A 37 -18.13 8.61 20.26
C VAL A 37 -19.15 7.96 19.33
N LEU A 38 -19.41 6.67 19.52
CA LEU A 38 -20.30 5.88 18.65
C LEU A 38 -21.70 6.50 18.54
N GLU A 39 -22.21 7.08 19.63
CA GLU A 39 -23.51 7.74 19.67
C GLU A 39 -23.57 8.95 18.73
N ALA A 40 -22.46 9.69 18.58
CA ALA A 40 -22.37 10.82 17.67
C ALA A 40 -22.45 10.37 16.20
N LEU A 41 -22.08 9.11 15.90
CA LEU A 41 -22.26 8.49 14.60
C LEU A 41 -23.65 7.85 14.42
N GLY A 42 -24.51 7.87 15.44
CA GLY A 42 -25.81 7.19 15.42
C GLY A 42 -25.71 5.69 15.68
N LEU A 43 -24.55 5.20 16.11
CA LEU A 43 -24.30 3.82 16.49
C LEU A 43 -24.49 3.67 18.00
N ARG A 44 -25.45 2.85 18.42
CA ARG A 44 -25.67 2.58 19.84
C ARG A 44 -25.36 1.11 20.16
N PRO A 45 -24.54 0.81 21.17
CA PRO A 45 -24.31 -0.57 21.60
C PRO A 45 -25.62 -1.22 22.07
N MET A 46 -26.14 -2.17 21.30
CA MET A 46 -27.38 -2.89 21.58
C MET A 46 -27.23 -4.37 21.31
N ALA A 47 -28.16 -5.20 21.78
CA ALA A 47 -28.14 -6.64 21.51
C ALA A 47 -28.18 -6.95 19.99
N THR A 48 -28.89 -6.12 19.22
CA THR A 48 -29.08 -6.23 17.77
C THR A 48 -27.94 -5.59 16.97
N CYS A 49 -27.07 -4.78 17.59
CA CYS A 49 -25.96 -4.10 16.91
C CYS A 49 -24.62 -4.51 17.53
N LYS A 50 -23.87 -5.32 16.79
CA LYS A 50 -22.51 -5.73 17.15
C LYS A 50 -21.50 -4.87 16.39
N ILE A 51 -20.53 -4.31 17.10
CA ILE A 51 -19.51 -3.44 16.52
C ILE A 51 -18.16 -4.11 16.75
N LEU A 52 -17.42 -4.33 15.67
CA LEU A 52 -16.02 -4.74 15.70
C LEU A 52 -15.18 -3.52 15.30
N LEU A 53 -14.12 -3.29 16.06
CA LEU A 53 -13.15 -2.25 15.78
C LEU A 53 -11.78 -2.89 15.62
N THR A 54 -11.04 -2.45 14.61
CA THR A 54 -9.62 -2.76 14.45
C THR A 54 -8.82 -1.48 14.68
N SER A 55 -7.68 -1.61 15.36
CA SER A 55 -6.77 -0.49 15.60
C SER A 55 -5.35 -1.02 15.77
N ARG A 56 -4.37 -0.19 15.40
CA ARG A 56 -2.94 -0.47 15.64
C ARG A 56 -2.53 -0.15 17.08
N ASN A 57 -3.27 0.74 17.74
CA ASN A 57 -3.03 1.14 19.12
C ASN A 57 -4.20 0.71 20.00
N ARG A 58 -3.93 0.55 21.30
CA ARG A 58 -4.99 0.22 22.24
C ARG A 58 -5.83 1.47 22.51
N VAL A 59 -7.07 1.49 22.04
CA VAL A 59 -8.03 2.58 22.27
C VAL A 59 -8.80 2.30 23.56
N SER A 60 -8.22 2.61 24.71
CA SER A 60 -8.79 2.29 26.04
C SER A 60 -10.07 3.06 26.39
N GLU A 61 -10.35 4.17 25.70
CA GLU A 61 -11.43 5.10 26.03
C GLU A 61 -12.81 4.66 25.51
N MET A 62 -12.86 3.62 24.66
CA MET A 62 -14.09 3.20 23.97
C MET A 62 -14.96 2.19 24.73
N ASN A 63 -14.65 1.86 25.99
CA ASN A 63 -15.42 0.91 26.81
C ASN A 63 -15.72 -0.42 26.10
N THR A 64 -14.73 -1.00 25.41
CA THR A 64 -14.89 -2.23 24.63
C THR A 64 -15.19 -3.44 25.52
N LYS A 65 -16.24 -4.20 25.20
CA LYS A 65 -16.65 -5.39 25.98
C LYS A 65 -15.65 -6.55 25.90
N LYS A 66 -14.92 -6.65 24.78
CA LYS A 66 -13.94 -7.72 24.52
C LYS A 66 -12.83 -7.19 23.63
N GLU A 67 -11.60 -7.32 24.09
CA GLU A 67 -10.41 -6.97 23.32
C GLU A 67 -9.76 -8.26 22.80
N PHE A 68 -9.40 -8.26 21.50
CA PHE A 68 -8.62 -9.33 20.89
C PHE A 68 -7.27 -8.75 20.49
N LEU A 69 -6.25 -8.98 21.31
CA LEU A 69 -4.89 -8.61 20.94
C LEU A 69 -4.41 -9.55 19.83
N LEU A 70 -4.20 -9.01 18.64
CA LEU A 70 -3.49 -9.71 17.58
C LEU A 70 -2.04 -9.88 18.04
N LYS A 71 -1.68 -11.12 18.40
CA LYS A 71 -0.30 -11.45 18.74
C LYS A 71 0.52 -11.49 17.46
N VAL A 72 1.81 -11.17 17.59
CA VAL A 72 2.79 -11.47 16.54
C VAL A 72 2.68 -12.96 16.23
N LEU A 73 2.56 -13.29 14.95
CA LEU A 73 2.47 -14.67 14.48
C LEU A 73 3.67 -15.47 14.96
N SER A 74 3.45 -16.72 15.32
CA SER A 74 4.56 -17.65 15.58
C SER A 74 5.42 -17.82 14.33
N MET A 75 6.65 -18.30 14.48
CA MET A 75 7.55 -18.55 13.35
C MET A 75 6.90 -19.48 12.31
N GLU A 76 6.14 -20.48 12.74
CA GLU A 76 5.42 -21.41 11.87
C GLU A 76 4.21 -20.76 11.16
N GLU A 77 3.39 -19.99 11.87
CA GLU A 77 2.25 -19.28 11.26
C GLU A 77 2.72 -18.20 10.28
N ASN A 78 3.79 -17.50 10.64
CA ASN A 78 4.42 -16.50 9.79
C ASN A 78 5.06 -17.16 8.56
N TRP A 79 5.68 -18.35 8.73
CA TRP A 79 6.19 -19.16 7.60
C TRP A 79 5.06 -19.66 6.69
N SER A 80 3.94 -20.11 7.24
CA SER A 80 2.78 -20.55 6.45
C SER A 80 2.14 -19.39 5.68
N LEU A 81 2.05 -18.21 6.29
CA LEU A 81 1.61 -16.99 5.61
C LEU A 81 2.59 -16.58 4.50
N PHE A 82 3.89 -16.69 4.79
CA PHE A 82 4.98 -16.46 3.85
C PHE A 82 4.90 -17.38 2.62
N GLU A 83 4.76 -18.69 2.81
CA GLU A 83 4.63 -19.66 1.71
C GLU A 83 3.48 -19.27 0.79
N LYS A 84 2.33 -18.87 1.35
CA LYS A 84 1.18 -18.44 0.55
C LYS A 84 1.48 -17.16 -0.25
N MET A 85 2.07 -16.13 0.37
CA MET A 85 2.40 -14.88 -0.32
C MET A 85 3.41 -15.09 -1.44
N VAL A 86 4.46 -15.86 -1.17
CA VAL A 86 5.48 -16.20 -2.15
C VAL A 86 4.91 -16.99 -3.30
N VAL A 87 4.12 -18.03 -3.02
CA VAL A 87 3.50 -18.84 -4.07
C VAL A 87 2.62 -17.97 -4.96
N VAL A 88 1.85 -17.03 -4.38
CA VAL A 88 1.03 -16.10 -5.15
C VAL A 88 1.90 -15.15 -5.99
N ALA A 89 2.96 -14.58 -5.44
CA ALA A 89 3.87 -13.68 -6.16
C ALA A 89 4.60 -14.39 -7.30
N ILE A 90 5.12 -15.59 -7.06
CA ILE A 90 5.78 -16.44 -8.06
C ILE A 90 4.78 -16.86 -9.14
N ALA A 91 3.60 -17.34 -8.77
CA ALA A 91 2.59 -17.76 -9.74
C ALA A 91 2.13 -16.61 -10.64
N ARG A 92 1.93 -15.41 -10.09
CA ARG A 92 1.49 -14.24 -10.86
C ARG A 92 2.56 -13.70 -11.78
N SER A 93 3.78 -13.57 -11.29
CA SER A 93 4.89 -13.11 -12.13
C SER A 93 5.21 -14.14 -13.23
N LEU A 94 5.17 -15.45 -12.94
CA LEU A 94 5.35 -16.51 -13.96
C LEU A 94 4.11 -16.73 -14.82
N ARG A 95 3.04 -15.95 -14.64
CA ARG A 95 1.84 -16.03 -15.49
C ARG A 95 2.14 -15.74 -16.96
N SER A 96 3.13 -14.89 -17.23
CA SER A 96 3.61 -14.58 -18.58
C SER A 96 4.73 -15.51 -19.06
N ALA A 97 5.29 -16.36 -18.19
CA ALA A 97 6.36 -17.28 -18.56
C ALA A 97 5.81 -18.44 -19.38
N THR A 98 6.42 -18.71 -20.53
CA THR A 98 5.96 -19.73 -21.48
C THR A 98 6.92 -20.92 -21.60
N THR A 99 8.12 -20.81 -21.01
CA THR A 99 9.21 -21.80 -21.19
C THR A 99 9.67 -22.42 -19.87
N ILE A 100 10.05 -23.71 -19.87
CA ILE A 100 10.49 -24.43 -18.66
C ILE A 100 11.81 -23.85 -18.11
N GLU A 101 12.60 -23.19 -18.95
CA GLU A 101 13.83 -22.50 -18.61
C GLU A 101 13.57 -21.31 -17.67
N GLU A 102 12.55 -20.49 -17.95
CA GLU A 102 12.12 -19.39 -17.08
C GLU A 102 11.69 -19.90 -15.70
N TRP A 103 10.97 -21.02 -15.65
CA TRP A 103 10.58 -21.67 -14.40
C TRP A 103 11.78 -22.21 -13.61
N ARG A 104 12.79 -22.77 -14.28
CA ARG A 104 14.01 -23.28 -13.64
C ARG A 104 14.88 -22.16 -13.06
N VAL A 105 14.99 -21.04 -13.76
CA VAL A 105 15.71 -19.85 -13.28
C VAL A 105 15.01 -19.29 -12.03
N ALA A 106 13.69 -19.10 -12.09
CA ALA A 106 12.90 -18.63 -10.95
C ALA A 106 13.04 -19.54 -9.71
N LEU A 107 12.99 -20.86 -9.90
CA LEU A 107 13.15 -21.83 -8.81
C LEU A 107 14.55 -21.79 -8.18
N LYS A 108 15.59 -21.58 -9.00
CA LYS A 108 16.98 -21.48 -8.53
C LYS A 108 17.18 -20.22 -7.69
N ASP A 109 16.66 -19.09 -8.15
CA ASP A 109 16.71 -17.82 -7.42
C ASP A 109 15.95 -17.93 -6.10
N PHE A 110 14.80 -18.61 -6.10
CA PHE A 110 13.98 -18.82 -4.90
C PHE A 110 14.66 -19.66 -3.81
N LYS A 111 15.35 -20.75 -4.20
CA LYS A 111 16.07 -21.61 -3.24
C LYS A 111 17.17 -20.89 -2.47
N SER A 112 17.65 -19.74 -2.96
CA SER A 112 18.63 -18.92 -2.25
C SER A 112 18.03 -18.10 -1.08
N PHE A 113 16.71 -18.05 -0.93
CA PHE A 113 16.03 -17.23 0.08
C PHE A 113 15.90 -17.90 1.46
N ASP A 114 16.06 -19.22 1.54
CA ASP A 114 15.83 -20.03 2.76
C ASP A 114 16.86 -19.75 3.89
N GLU A 115 18.00 -19.13 3.59
CA GLU A 115 19.10 -18.94 4.56
C GLU A 115 18.90 -17.80 5.57
N HIS A 116 17.85 -16.97 5.46
CA HIS A 116 17.87 -15.66 6.13
C HIS A 116 16.51 -15.12 6.65
N GLY A 117 15.92 -15.77 7.66
CA GLY A 117 14.83 -15.20 8.50
C GLY A 117 13.53 -14.86 7.76
N LEU A 118 12.48 -14.38 8.45
CA LEU A 118 11.12 -14.24 7.88
C LEU A 118 10.83 -12.89 7.19
N ALA A 119 11.53 -11.80 7.56
CA ALA A 119 11.33 -10.48 6.95
C ALA A 119 12.07 -10.32 5.60
N LYS A 120 13.20 -11.01 5.42
CA LYS A 120 14.00 -10.96 4.19
C LYS A 120 13.31 -11.63 3.00
N PRO A 121 12.59 -12.75 3.14
CA PRO A 121 11.99 -13.44 2.01
C PRO A 121 10.80 -12.70 1.38
N ALA A 122 9.95 -12.01 2.17
CA ALA A 122 8.92 -11.14 1.62
C ALA A 122 9.53 -9.94 0.86
N TYR A 123 10.61 -9.37 1.42
CA TYR A 123 11.43 -8.38 0.73
C TYR A 123 11.99 -8.93 -0.59
N LEU A 124 12.56 -10.14 -0.58
CA LEU A 124 13.18 -10.78 -1.73
C LEU A 124 12.16 -11.15 -2.82
N ALA A 125 10.96 -11.58 -2.43
CA ALA A 125 9.87 -11.85 -3.36
C ALA A 125 9.40 -10.57 -4.06
N LEU A 126 9.25 -9.46 -3.32
CA LEU A 126 8.93 -8.16 -3.89
C LEU A 126 10.07 -7.60 -4.76
N GLU A 127 11.32 -7.73 -4.32
CA GLU A 127 12.50 -7.35 -5.12
C GLU A 127 12.57 -8.17 -6.43
N TRP A 128 12.26 -9.47 -6.36
CA TRP A 128 12.23 -10.34 -7.52
C TRP A 128 11.08 -9.98 -8.48
N SER A 129 9.88 -9.70 -7.98
CA SER A 129 8.77 -9.16 -8.78
C SER A 129 9.15 -7.83 -9.44
N TYR A 130 9.85 -6.94 -8.74
CA TYR A 130 10.35 -5.67 -9.29
C TYR A 130 11.35 -5.89 -10.44
N ASN A 131 12.29 -6.82 -10.27
CA ASN A 131 13.30 -7.10 -11.29
C ASN A 131 12.69 -7.57 -12.61
N ARG A 132 11.51 -8.22 -12.55
CA ARG A 132 10.74 -8.71 -13.69
C ARG A 132 9.75 -7.72 -14.30
N LEU A 133 9.67 -6.48 -13.78
CA LEU A 133 8.85 -5.46 -14.42
C LEU A 133 9.36 -5.14 -15.82
N ASP A 134 8.51 -5.35 -16.81
CA ASP A 134 8.82 -5.11 -18.22
C ASP A 134 8.66 -3.62 -18.57
N GLY A 135 9.75 -2.87 -18.35
CA GLY A 135 9.88 -1.50 -18.82
C GLY A 135 10.22 -0.49 -17.73
N ASP A 136 11.02 0.51 -18.10
CA ASP A 136 11.49 1.56 -17.19
C ASP A 136 10.35 2.35 -16.54
N GLU A 137 9.23 2.51 -17.24
CA GLU A 137 8.03 3.19 -16.74
C GLU A 137 7.41 2.45 -15.55
N LEU A 138 7.32 1.11 -15.61
CA LEU A 138 6.78 0.31 -14.49
C LEU A 138 7.73 0.32 -13.30
N LYS A 139 9.04 0.20 -13.54
CA LYS A 139 10.06 0.26 -12.48
C LYS A 139 10.05 1.62 -11.78
N ARG A 140 10.01 2.72 -12.54
CA ARG A 140 9.93 4.08 -11.99
C ARG A 140 8.65 4.31 -11.20
N LEU A 141 7.51 3.82 -11.70
CA LEU A 141 6.24 3.87 -10.98
C LEU A 141 6.36 3.21 -9.61
N PHE A 142 6.86 1.97 -9.56
CA PHE A 142 7.03 1.25 -8.31
C PHE A 142 7.92 1.99 -7.31
N LEU A 143 9.07 2.50 -7.76
CA LEU A 143 9.99 3.24 -6.89
C LEU A 143 9.34 4.52 -6.34
N LEU A 144 8.64 5.29 -7.19
CA LEU A 144 7.92 6.49 -6.77
C LEU A 144 6.82 6.17 -5.76
N CYS A 145 6.07 5.10 -5.97
CA CYS A 145 5.07 4.63 -5.01
C CYS A 145 5.68 4.29 -3.64
N GLY A 146 6.88 3.75 -3.61
CA GLY A 146 7.62 3.49 -2.37
C GLY A 146 8.11 4.75 -1.66
N ILE A 147 8.48 5.79 -2.43
CA ILE A 147 9.08 7.04 -1.91
C ILE A 147 8.01 8.05 -1.46
N ILE A 148 7.02 8.34 -2.31
CA ILE A 148 6.02 9.41 -2.10
C ILE A 148 5.11 9.10 -0.91
N ALA A 149 4.76 7.82 -0.76
CA ALA A 149 3.75 7.39 0.21
C ALA A 149 4.24 7.34 1.68
N GLY A 150 5.52 7.64 1.93
CA GLY A 150 6.09 7.58 3.27
C GLY A 150 5.82 6.24 3.96
N GLY A 151 5.52 6.28 5.27
CA GLY A 151 5.13 5.11 6.07
C GLY A 151 3.65 4.73 5.98
N GLY A 152 2.85 5.44 5.18
CA GLY A 152 1.44 5.14 4.98
C GLY A 152 1.20 3.99 4.01
N CYS A 153 -0.02 3.43 4.03
CA CYS A 153 -0.45 2.35 3.13
C CYS A 153 -1.20 2.86 1.87
N THR A 154 -1.48 4.16 1.80
CA THR A 154 -2.23 4.81 0.71
C THR A 154 -1.35 5.84 0.01
N ILE A 155 -1.48 5.92 -1.31
CA ILE A 155 -0.78 6.86 -2.18
C ILE A 155 -1.83 7.74 -2.84
N PHE A 156 -1.81 9.03 -2.50
CA PHE A 156 -2.68 9.99 -3.15
C PHE A 156 -2.37 10.08 -4.64
N PHE A 157 -3.36 9.79 -5.48
CA PHE A 157 -3.20 9.81 -6.93
C PHE A 157 -2.73 11.17 -7.43
N SER A 158 -3.27 12.24 -6.82
CA SER A 158 -2.93 13.62 -7.15
C SER A 158 -1.43 13.90 -6.96
N ASP A 159 -0.80 13.33 -5.94
CA ASP A 159 0.63 13.50 -5.71
C ASP A 159 1.43 12.69 -6.70
N LEU A 160 1.06 11.42 -6.91
CA LEU A 160 1.73 10.57 -7.89
C LEU A 160 1.68 11.19 -9.31
N LEU A 161 0.56 11.80 -9.70
CA LEU A 161 0.41 12.51 -10.97
C LEU A 161 1.32 13.74 -11.05
N LYS A 162 1.38 14.56 -10.00
CA LYS A 162 2.31 15.72 -9.94
C LYS A 162 3.76 15.29 -10.14
N TYR A 163 4.19 14.24 -9.43
CA TYR A 163 5.55 13.72 -9.59
C TYR A 163 5.76 13.10 -10.97
N ALA A 164 4.77 12.38 -11.51
CA ALA A 164 4.89 11.80 -12.84
C ALA A 164 5.07 12.83 -13.95
N MET A 165 4.31 13.93 -13.86
CA MET A 165 4.42 15.05 -14.79
C MET A 165 5.70 15.87 -14.55
N GLY A 166 6.00 16.22 -13.30
CA GLY A 166 7.15 17.05 -12.95
C GLY A 166 8.50 16.39 -13.25
N LEU A 167 8.59 15.07 -13.10
CA LEU A 167 9.78 14.28 -13.44
C LEU A 167 9.83 13.88 -14.92
N GLY A 168 8.74 14.07 -15.68
CA GLY A 168 8.68 13.78 -17.11
C GLY A 168 9.04 12.34 -17.50
N TRP A 169 8.79 11.36 -16.63
CA TRP A 169 9.18 9.97 -16.90
C TRP A 169 8.15 9.18 -17.71
N LEU A 170 6.90 9.66 -17.76
CA LEU A 170 5.86 9.10 -18.63
C LEU A 170 6.15 9.48 -20.08
N LYS A 171 6.32 8.48 -20.94
CA LYS A 171 6.59 8.66 -22.38
C LYS A 171 5.30 8.91 -23.15
N ASN A 172 5.35 9.67 -24.25
CA ASN A 172 4.22 9.87 -25.18
C ASN A 172 2.95 10.42 -24.49
N VAL A 173 3.12 11.49 -23.72
CA VAL A 173 2.05 12.16 -22.99
C VAL A 173 2.21 13.65 -23.23
N ASP A 174 1.22 14.27 -23.86
CA ASP A 174 1.23 15.70 -24.19
C ASP A 174 0.22 16.48 -23.34
N THR A 175 -0.74 15.78 -22.71
CA THR A 175 -1.77 16.39 -21.86
C THR A 175 -1.84 15.77 -20.46
N VAL A 176 -2.44 16.49 -19.50
CA VAL A 176 -2.68 16.00 -18.12
C VAL A 176 -3.61 14.79 -18.13
N GLU A 177 -4.60 14.76 -19.02
CA GLU A 177 -5.57 13.68 -19.15
C GLU A 177 -4.89 12.39 -19.63
N GLU A 178 -4.05 12.48 -20.67
CA GLU A 178 -3.24 11.35 -21.14
C GLU A 178 -2.27 10.86 -20.06
N ALA A 179 -1.67 11.77 -19.28
CA ALA A 179 -0.80 11.42 -18.16
C ALA A 179 -1.55 10.58 -17.13
N ARG A 180 -2.77 11.01 -16.80
CA ARG A 180 -3.65 10.35 -15.84
C ARG A 180 -4.03 8.95 -16.33
N ASP A 181 -4.53 8.83 -17.55
CA ASP A 181 -4.94 7.55 -18.12
C ASP A 181 -3.78 6.56 -18.22
N LYS A 182 -2.61 7.05 -18.66
CA LYS A 182 -1.41 6.24 -18.74
C LYS A 182 -0.93 5.77 -17.37
N LEU A 183 -0.95 6.66 -16.37
CA LEU A 183 -0.56 6.32 -15.00
C LEU A 183 -1.48 5.26 -14.39
N ILE A 184 -2.81 5.40 -14.57
CA ILE A 184 -3.79 4.40 -14.14
C ILE A 184 -3.56 3.06 -14.84
N SER A 185 -3.25 3.07 -16.14
CA SER A 185 -2.94 1.86 -16.90
C SER A 185 -1.69 1.15 -16.37
N LEU A 186 -0.62 1.90 -16.07
CA LEU A 186 0.61 1.35 -15.48
C LEU A 186 0.36 0.81 -14.07
N ALA A 187 -0.35 1.55 -13.20
CA ALA A 187 -0.69 1.11 -11.85
C ALA A 187 -1.49 -0.20 -11.87
N ASN A 188 -2.49 -0.29 -12.76
CA ASN A 188 -3.26 -1.51 -12.95
C ASN A 188 -2.40 -2.71 -13.38
N LYS A 189 -1.40 -2.51 -14.24
CA LYS A 189 -0.45 -3.58 -14.61
C LYS A 189 0.39 -4.03 -13.41
N VAL A 190 0.95 -3.08 -12.66
CA VAL A 190 1.74 -3.38 -11.44
C VAL A 190 0.93 -4.18 -10.41
N ILE A 191 -0.35 -3.84 -10.22
CA ILE A 191 -1.28 -4.55 -9.33
C ILE A 191 -1.60 -5.96 -9.87
N LYS A 192 -2.04 -6.04 -11.14
CA LYS A 192 -2.58 -7.29 -11.70
C LYS A 192 -1.50 -8.36 -11.89
N ASP A 193 -0.32 -7.94 -12.34
CA ASP A 193 0.68 -8.84 -12.90
C ASP A 193 1.87 -9.09 -11.96
N TYR A 194 2.14 -8.19 -11.01
CA TYR A 194 3.39 -8.22 -10.23
C TYR A 194 3.22 -8.26 -8.70
N CYS A 195 1.99 -8.13 -8.15
CA CYS A 195 1.72 -8.11 -6.70
C CYS A 195 2.48 -7.03 -5.91
N LEU A 196 2.93 -5.98 -6.59
CA LEU A 196 3.74 -4.92 -5.97
C LEU A 196 2.89 -3.80 -5.36
N LEU A 197 1.61 -3.72 -5.73
CA LEU A 197 0.60 -2.80 -5.22
C LEU A 197 -0.70 -3.58 -4.98
N LEU A 198 -1.55 -3.12 -4.07
CA LEU A 198 -2.72 -3.87 -3.59
C LEU A 198 -3.95 -3.65 -4.48
N ASP A 199 -4.40 -2.41 -4.59
CA ASP A 199 -5.61 -2.00 -5.33
C ASP A 199 -5.59 -0.49 -5.63
N ILE A 200 -6.58 -0.04 -6.40
CA ILE A 200 -6.89 1.36 -6.64
C ILE A 200 -8.29 1.60 -6.04
N GLU A 201 -8.42 2.58 -5.15
CA GLU A 201 -9.67 2.99 -4.51
C GLU A 201 -10.59 3.74 -5.50
N ASP A 202 -11.85 3.94 -5.12
CA ASP A 202 -12.86 4.56 -5.99
C ASP A 202 -12.53 6.02 -6.36
N ASP A 203 -11.75 6.71 -5.53
CA ASP A 203 -11.24 8.06 -5.77
C ASP A 203 -9.96 8.10 -6.63
N GLY A 204 -9.40 6.93 -6.95
CA GLY A 204 -8.18 6.75 -7.74
C GLY A 204 -6.92 6.56 -6.92
N ASP A 205 -6.99 6.64 -5.58
CA ASP A 205 -5.83 6.45 -4.72
C ASP A 205 -5.33 5.00 -4.76
N ILE A 206 -4.02 4.83 -4.66
CA ILE A 206 -3.39 3.51 -4.81
C ILE A 206 -3.03 2.98 -3.43
N ARG A 207 -3.39 1.74 -3.12
CA ARG A 207 -2.88 1.10 -1.90
C ARG A 207 -1.66 0.24 -2.18
N LYS A 208 -0.79 0.18 -1.17
CA LYS A 208 0.45 -0.59 -1.19
C LYS A 208 0.63 -1.35 0.12
N HIS A 209 1.44 -2.41 0.06
CA HIS A 209 1.91 -3.06 1.28
C HIS A 209 2.94 -2.19 2.01
N GLU A 210 3.03 -2.31 3.33
CA GLU A 210 4.04 -1.62 4.15
C GLU A 210 5.48 -1.88 3.66
N LEU A 211 5.76 -3.11 3.21
CA LEU A 211 7.06 -3.54 2.71
C LEU A 211 7.47 -2.88 1.40
N VAL A 212 6.53 -2.34 0.62
CA VAL A 212 6.83 -1.67 -0.65
C VAL A 212 7.75 -0.47 -0.44
N ARG A 213 7.59 0.23 0.69
CA ARG A 213 8.47 1.34 1.08
C ARG A 213 9.91 0.85 1.25
N ASP A 214 10.08 -0.21 2.03
CA ASP A 214 11.39 -0.69 2.42
C ASP A 214 12.12 -1.37 1.25
N VAL A 215 11.37 -2.10 0.42
CA VAL A 215 11.88 -2.69 -0.83
C VAL A 215 12.28 -1.61 -1.83
N ALA A 216 11.44 -0.61 -2.08
CA ALA A 216 11.76 0.49 -2.99
C ALA A 216 12.98 1.30 -2.51
N LYS A 217 13.08 1.57 -1.20
CA LYS A 217 14.27 2.20 -0.60
C LYS A 217 15.51 1.35 -0.78
N GLY A 218 15.41 0.05 -0.50
CA GLY A 218 16.52 -0.89 -0.65
C GLY A 218 17.03 -0.95 -2.09
N ILE A 219 16.12 -1.07 -3.07
CA ILE A 219 16.47 -1.04 -4.50
C ILE A 219 17.10 0.31 -4.89
N SER A 220 16.46 1.43 -4.53
CA SER A 220 16.97 2.78 -4.86
C SER A 220 18.36 3.04 -4.28
N SER A 221 18.65 2.49 -3.10
CA SER A 221 19.97 2.59 -2.46
C SER A 221 21.05 1.77 -3.16
N LYS A 222 20.69 0.62 -3.77
CA LYS A 222 21.63 -0.23 -4.53
C LYS A 222 21.93 0.35 -5.91
N ASP A 223 20.91 0.91 -6.57
CA ASP A 223 21.00 1.41 -7.94
C ASP A 223 21.50 2.87 -8.03
N ASN A 224 21.85 3.51 -6.89
CA ASN A 224 22.26 4.92 -6.81
C ASN A 224 21.24 5.91 -7.46
N HIS A 225 19.98 5.51 -7.59
CA HIS A 225 18.88 6.41 -7.95
C HIS A 225 18.45 7.16 -6.68
N ALA A 226 19.11 8.27 -6.34
CA ALA A 226 18.63 9.18 -5.29
C ALA A 226 17.24 9.71 -5.69
N ILE A 227 16.24 9.89 -4.82
CA ILE A 227 16.27 10.50 -3.48
C ILE A 227 15.12 9.91 -2.65
N ALA A 228 15.38 9.53 -1.39
CA ALA A 228 14.33 9.39 -0.39
C ALA A 228 14.80 10.06 0.90
N LYS A 229 14.50 11.34 1.10
CA LYS A 229 14.49 11.95 2.43
C LYS A 229 13.04 12.05 2.87
N ALA A 230 12.73 11.47 4.03
CA ALA A 230 11.37 11.40 4.56
C ALA A 230 10.83 12.81 4.85
N TYR A 231 9.52 13.00 4.65
CA TYR A 231 8.79 14.19 5.07
C TYR A 231 8.98 14.35 6.59
N GLY A 232 9.66 15.44 7.03
CA GLY A 232 9.85 15.78 8.45
C GLY A 232 11.29 15.97 8.94
N ASP A 233 12.33 15.56 8.19
CA ASP A 233 13.72 15.74 8.62
C ASP A 233 14.34 17.05 8.08
N GLU A 234 14.53 18.05 8.96
CA GLU A 234 15.30 19.26 8.63
C GLU A 234 16.69 18.91 8.06
N LEU A 235 17.08 19.60 6.98
CA LEU A 235 18.40 19.46 6.35
C LEU A 235 19.45 20.17 7.19
N LYS A 236 20.19 19.40 8.00
CA LYS A 236 21.34 19.96 8.74
C LYS A 236 22.57 20.15 7.85
N GLU A 237 22.77 19.33 6.82
CA GLU A 237 23.87 19.50 5.85
C GLU A 237 23.49 19.01 4.45
N TRP A 238 24.09 19.65 3.43
CA TRP A 238 23.90 19.34 2.01
C TRP A 238 24.77 18.15 1.56
N PRO A 239 24.25 17.21 0.76
CA PRO A 239 25.02 16.11 0.20
C PRO A 239 26.06 16.59 -0.84
N ASP A 240 27.13 15.80 -1.00
CA ASP A 240 28.29 16.16 -1.81
C ASP A 240 27.96 16.33 -3.31
N ARG A 241 28.76 17.17 -3.99
CA ARG A 241 28.55 17.58 -5.39
C ARG A 241 28.62 16.43 -6.41
N ASN A 242 29.33 15.34 -6.12
CA ASN A 242 29.42 14.16 -6.96
C ASN A 242 28.19 13.25 -6.82
N SER A 243 27.59 13.22 -5.63
CA SER A 243 26.29 12.59 -5.37
C SER A 243 25.17 13.30 -6.13
N LEU A 244 25.23 14.63 -6.22
CA LEU A 244 24.27 15.47 -6.94
C LEU A 244 24.37 15.37 -8.48
N LYS A 245 25.56 15.08 -9.03
CA LYS A 245 25.74 14.91 -10.49
C LYS A 245 25.09 13.64 -11.05
N LYS A 246 24.74 12.68 -10.19
CA LYS A 246 24.10 11.41 -10.57
C LYS A 246 22.59 11.38 -10.28
N CYS A 247 22.07 12.44 -9.67
CA CYS A 247 20.64 12.62 -9.42
C CYS A 247 19.96 13.14 -10.70
N THR A 248 19.06 12.36 -11.28
CA THR A 248 18.28 12.77 -12.47
C THR A 248 17.06 13.62 -12.13
N ALA A 249 16.86 13.97 -10.85
CA ALA A 249 15.83 14.91 -10.43
C ALA A 249 16.24 15.66 -9.16
N ILE A 250 15.94 16.95 -9.15
CA ILE A 250 16.03 17.83 -7.98
C ILE A 250 14.58 18.20 -7.61
N PRO A 251 14.15 18.07 -6.34
CA PRO A 251 12.83 18.50 -5.89
C PRO A 251 12.63 20.01 -5.96
#